data_AF-A0A401QN56-F1
#
_entry.id   AF-A0A401QN56-F1
#
_cell.length_a   1.000
_cell.length_b   1.000
_cell.length_c   1.000
_cell.angle_alpha   90.00
_cell.angle_beta   90.00
_cell.angle_gamma   90.00
#
_symmetry.space_group_name_H-M   'P 1'
#
loop_
_entity.id
_entity.type
_entity.pdbx_description
1 polymer ?
#
loop_
_entity_poly.entity_id
_entity_poly.type
_entity_poly.pdbx_seq_one_letter_code
_entity_poly.pdbx_strand_id
1 'polypeptide(L)'
;MADGSSRGPTLSVVPQVVYKNNDFKLELSRLAKEDDSKMKVHGDLVFRCENVAALDPVTFEAPEAYISLPKWNTKKTGSISFDFCTTEPNGLLLFSHGKPQHHKEGRAERARKVDYFAMELLDGFLFLLLDMGSGAIKIRATNKKVNDGEWCHVDFQRDGRSGTVVPFSVAWRHWGG
;
A
#
# COMPACT_ATOMS: atom_id res chain seq x y z
N MET A 1 19.92 13.73 -13.03
CA MET A 1 18.76 12.86 -13.34
C MET A 1 18.16 12.45 -12.00
N ALA A 2 16.99 12.99 -11.63
CA ALA A 2 16.29 12.62 -10.40
C ALA A 2 15.32 11.46 -10.71
N ASP A 3 15.37 10.42 -9.89
CA ASP A 3 14.56 9.22 -9.96
C ASP A 3 13.13 9.51 -9.49
N GLY A 4 12.19 9.51 -10.42
CA GLY A 4 10.77 9.62 -10.12
C GLY A 4 10.24 8.35 -9.49
N SER A 5 10.35 8.22 -8.17
CA SER A 5 9.59 7.26 -7.39
C SER A 5 8.10 7.60 -7.53
N SER A 6 7.37 6.83 -8.37
CA SER A 6 5.94 7.04 -8.57
C SER A 6 5.18 6.57 -7.33
N ARG A 7 4.88 7.52 -6.44
CA ARG A 7 3.88 7.31 -5.39
C ARG A 7 2.55 6.99 -6.06
N GLY A 8 1.82 5.99 -5.55
CA GLY A 8 0.46 5.68 -6.00
C GLY A 8 -0.45 6.92 -5.87
N PRO A 9 -1.59 6.96 -6.57
CA PRO A 9 -2.48 8.12 -6.52
C PRO A 9 -2.89 8.41 -5.06
N THR A 10 -2.56 9.61 -4.59
CA THR A 10 -3.04 10.12 -3.31
C THR A 10 -4.54 10.37 -3.41
N LEU A 11 -5.33 9.61 -2.64
CA LEU A 11 -6.76 9.86 -2.37
C LEU A 11 -6.95 11.05 -1.42
N SER A 12 -6.16 12.11 -1.61
CA SER A 12 -6.23 13.32 -0.79
C SER A 12 -6.44 14.54 -1.67
N VAL A 13 -7.45 15.34 -1.32
CA VAL A 13 -7.68 16.65 -1.94
C VAL A 13 -6.46 17.51 -1.64
N VAL A 14 -5.72 17.89 -2.68
CA VAL A 14 -4.57 18.79 -2.52
C VAL A 14 -5.09 20.23 -2.58
N PRO A 15 -4.98 21.02 -1.49
CA PRO A 15 -5.37 22.42 -1.52
C PRO A 15 -4.43 23.22 -2.45
N GLN A 16 -4.88 24.40 -2.88
CA GLN A 16 -4.24 25.25 -3.88
C GLN A 16 -2.70 25.24 -3.82
N VAL A 17 -2.09 24.63 -4.83
CA VAL A 17 -0.64 24.50 -4.96
C VAL A 17 -0.10 25.75 -5.64
N VAL A 18 0.70 26.51 -4.89
CA VAL A 18 1.37 27.73 -5.37
C VAL A 18 2.86 27.60 -5.11
N TYR A 19 3.67 27.80 -6.16
CA TYR A 19 5.11 27.97 -6.03
C TYR A 19 5.43 29.46 -6.13
N LYS A 20 6.21 30.01 -5.19
CA LYS A 20 6.67 31.40 -5.24
C LYS A 20 8.16 31.45 -4.91
N ASN A 21 8.90 32.22 -5.70
CA ASN A 21 10.24 32.67 -5.36
C ASN A 21 10.30 34.21 -5.47
N ASN A 22 11.51 34.77 -5.44
CA ASN A 22 11.71 36.23 -5.44
C ASN A 22 11.26 36.90 -6.75
N ASP A 23 11.27 36.15 -7.86
CA ASP A 23 11.07 36.71 -9.20
C ASP A 23 9.72 36.33 -9.81
N PHE A 24 9.08 35.25 -9.33
CA PHE A 24 7.81 34.78 -9.87
C PHE A 24 6.94 34.01 -8.87
N LYS A 25 5.63 34.03 -9.17
CA LYS A 25 4.58 33.24 -8.51
C LYS A 25 3.87 32.40 -9.57
N LEU A 26 3.88 31.08 -9.39
CA LEU A 26 3.18 30.12 -10.24
C LEU A 26 2.04 29.48 -9.45
N GLU A 27 0.82 29.68 -9.92
CA GLU A 27 -0.37 29.07 -9.36
C GLU A 27 -0.60 27.73 -10.07
N LEU A 28 0.16 26.71 -9.66
CA LEU A 28 0.20 25.40 -10.31
C LEU A 28 -1.19 24.75 -10.40
N SER A 29 -2.02 24.87 -9.36
CA SER A 29 -3.41 24.37 -9.44
C SER A 29 -4.27 25.09 -10.49
N ARG A 30 -4.03 26.39 -10.72
CA ARG A 30 -4.74 27.17 -11.73
C ARG A 30 -4.24 26.81 -13.13
N LEU A 31 -2.93 26.74 -13.32
CA LEU A 31 -2.30 26.35 -14.59
C LEU A 31 -2.72 24.93 -15.02
N ALA A 32 -2.87 24.00 -14.08
CA ALA A 32 -3.37 22.66 -14.35
C ALA A 32 -4.83 22.66 -14.81
N LYS A 33 -5.66 23.52 -14.23
CA LYS A 33 -7.09 23.64 -14.55
C LYS A 33 -7.33 24.32 -15.89
N GLU A 34 -6.45 25.24 -16.26
CA GLU A 34 -6.52 26.02 -17.50
C GLU A 34 -5.80 25.36 -18.68
N ASP A 35 -5.23 24.16 -18.49
CA ASP A 35 -4.46 23.43 -19.51
C ASP A 35 -3.32 24.27 -20.11
N ASP A 36 -2.54 24.93 -19.24
CA ASP A 36 -1.41 25.75 -19.66
C ASP A 36 -0.39 24.90 -20.45
N SER A 37 0.04 25.40 -21.61
CA SER A 37 0.96 24.72 -22.53
C SER A 37 2.29 24.23 -21.92
N LYS A 38 2.72 24.79 -20.79
CA LYS A 38 3.96 24.40 -20.08
C LYS A 38 3.70 23.37 -18.98
N MET A 39 2.45 23.04 -18.71
CA MET A 39 2.02 22.08 -17.71
C MET A 39 1.62 20.76 -18.38
N LYS A 40 2.01 19.64 -17.78
CA LYS A 40 1.55 18.31 -18.20
C LYS A 40 0.88 17.63 -17.03
N VAL A 41 -0.39 17.33 -17.20
CA VAL A 41 -1.20 16.61 -16.23
C VAL A 41 -1.21 15.13 -16.61
N HIS A 42 -0.92 14.26 -15.64
CA HIS A 42 -0.95 12.81 -15.81
C HIS A 42 -2.01 12.20 -14.89
N GLY A 43 -2.96 11.45 -15.47
CA GLY A 43 -4.09 10.83 -14.77
C GLY A 43 -5.37 11.68 -14.80
N ASP A 44 -6.44 11.15 -14.21
CA ASP A 44 -7.75 11.80 -14.17
C ASP A 44 -7.81 12.79 -12.99
N LEU A 45 -7.47 14.06 -13.25
CA LEU A 45 -7.54 15.13 -12.27
C LEU A 45 -8.94 15.75 -12.23
N VAL A 46 -9.64 15.55 -11.11
CA VAL A 46 -10.93 16.18 -10.83
C VAL A 46 -10.70 17.47 -10.02
N PHE A 47 -10.95 18.63 -10.63
CA PHE A 47 -10.82 19.95 -9.98
C PHE A 47 -12.06 20.32 -9.17
N ARG A 48 -12.50 19.43 -8.28
CA ARG A 48 -13.61 19.64 -7.35
C ARG A 48 -13.25 19.05 -6.00
N CYS A 49 -13.58 19.76 -4.93
CA CYS A 49 -13.55 19.17 -3.61
C CYS A 49 -14.79 18.27 -3.51
N GLU A 50 -14.65 17.03 -3.95
CA GLU A 50 -15.61 16.01 -3.53
C GLU A 50 -15.29 15.70 -2.08
N ASN A 51 -16.33 15.63 -1.25
CA ASN A 51 -16.20 15.05 0.07
C ASN A 51 -15.88 13.58 -0.19
N VAL A 52 -14.59 13.27 -0.32
CA VAL A 52 -14.08 11.91 -0.37
C VAL A 52 -14.42 11.39 1.02
N ALA A 53 -15.62 10.84 1.16
CA ALA A 53 -16.03 10.14 2.37
C ALA A 53 -14.85 9.24 2.67
N ALA A 54 -14.19 9.49 3.80
CA ALA A 54 -13.18 8.58 4.30
C ALA A 54 -13.83 7.21 4.21
N LEU A 55 -13.29 6.33 3.35
CA LEU A 55 -13.95 5.09 2.98
C LEU A 55 -14.32 4.41 4.30
N ASP A 56 -15.63 4.28 4.59
CA ASP A 56 -16.08 3.75 5.87
C ASP A 56 -15.35 2.42 6.10
N PRO A 57 -14.77 2.21 7.30
CA PRO A 57 -13.97 1.03 7.55
C PRO A 57 -14.83 -0.22 7.36
N VAL A 58 -14.28 -1.23 6.70
CA VAL A 58 -14.93 -2.52 6.54
C VAL A 58 -14.55 -3.42 7.72
N THR A 59 -15.55 -4.03 8.37
CA THR A 59 -15.34 -4.99 9.45
C THR A 59 -15.48 -6.43 8.92
N PHE A 60 -14.53 -7.28 9.26
CA PHE A 60 -14.58 -8.72 9.01
C PHE A 60 -14.97 -9.43 10.31
N GLU A 61 -16.24 -9.81 10.43
CA GLU A 61 -16.79 -10.39 11.67
C GLU A 61 -16.51 -11.90 11.81
N ALA A 62 -16.18 -12.57 10.71
CA ALA A 62 -15.91 -14.01 10.67
C ALA A 62 -14.50 -14.28 10.09
N PRO A 63 -13.75 -15.27 10.62
CA PRO A 63 -12.41 -15.62 10.13
C PRO A 63 -12.34 -15.97 8.64
N GLU A 64 -13.43 -16.47 8.07
CA GLU A 64 -13.57 -16.85 6.67
C GLU A 64 -13.98 -15.70 5.74
N ALA A 65 -14.33 -14.52 6.28
CA ALA A 65 -14.73 -13.37 5.48
C ALA A 65 -13.52 -12.74 4.76
N TYR A 66 -13.64 -12.49 3.46
CA TYR A 66 -12.58 -11.86 2.68
C TYR A 66 -13.14 -11.00 1.53
N ILE A 67 -12.33 -10.06 1.06
CA ILE A 67 -12.60 -9.28 -0.16
C ILE A 67 -11.52 -9.59 -1.19
N SER A 68 -11.94 -9.82 -2.44
CA SER A 68 -11.03 -9.96 -3.56
C SER A 68 -10.69 -8.60 -4.15
N LEU A 69 -9.40 -8.22 -4.11
CA LEU A 69 -8.92 -6.98 -4.73
C LEU A 69 -8.50 -7.20 -6.19
N PRO A 70 -8.53 -6.16 -7.03
CA PRO A 70 -7.94 -6.21 -8.36
C PRO A 70 -6.48 -6.65 -8.31
N LYS A 71 -6.04 -7.38 -9.34
CA LYS A 71 -4.70 -7.94 -9.38
C LYS A 71 -3.63 -6.84 -9.36
N TRP A 72 -2.74 -6.92 -8.38
CA TRP A 72 -1.59 -6.03 -8.27
C TRP A 72 -0.57 -6.33 -9.39
N ASN A 73 -0.51 -5.49 -10.43
CA ASN A 73 0.30 -5.72 -11.64
C ASN A 73 1.63 -4.95 -11.61
N THR A 74 2.51 -5.29 -10.67
CA THR A 74 3.79 -4.59 -10.48
C THR A 74 4.98 -5.49 -10.81
N LYS A 75 5.43 -5.47 -12.07
CA LYS A 75 6.53 -6.34 -12.52
C LYS A 75 7.90 -6.03 -11.86
N LYS A 76 8.11 -4.80 -11.35
CA LYS A 76 9.39 -4.38 -10.73
C LYS A 76 9.22 -3.59 -9.44
N THR A 77 8.36 -2.58 -9.43
CA THR A 77 8.16 -1.67 -8.29
C THR A 77 6.68 -1.60 -7.94
N GLY A 78 6.36 -1.48 -6.65
CA GLY A 78 4.98 -1.32 -6.22
C GLY A 78 4.88 -0.92 -4.75
N SER A 79 3.78 -0.25 -4.40
CA SER A 79 3.41 0.01 -3.02
C SER A 79 2.00 -0.50 -2.71
N ILE A 80 1.78 -0.83 -1.44
CA ILE A 80 0.47 -1.12 -0.86
C ILE A 80 0.44 -0.41 0.48
N SER A 81 -0.62 0.37 0.72
CA SER A 81 -0.81 1.04 1.99
C SER A 81 -2.25 0.85 2.46
N PHE A 82 -2.44 0.52 3.74
CA PHE A 82 -3.75 0.33 4.35
C PHE A 82 -3.69 0.57 5.86
N ASP A 83 -4.84 0.84 6.45
CA ASP A 83 -5.02 0.93 7.89
C ASP A 83 -5.77 -0.30 8.39
N PHE A 84 -5.41 -0.81 9.57
CA PHE A 84 -6.17 -1.86 10.25
C PHE A 84 -6.27 -1.59 11.75
N CYS A 85 -7.32 -2.12 12.37
CA CYS A 85 -7.53 -2.13 13.80
C CYS A 85 -8.07 -3.51 14.18
N THR A 86 -7.47 -4.17 15.17
CA THR A 86 -7.91 -5.50 15.61
C THR A 86 -7.45 -5.81 17.04
N THR A 87 -8.18 -6.67 17.73
CA THR A 87 -7.75 -7.32 18.97
C THR A 87 -7.32 -8.78 18.75
N GLU A 88 -7.60 -9.33 17.56
CA GLU A 88 -7.27 -10.71 17.23
C GLU A 88 -5.76 -10.91 17.11
N PRO A 89 -5.18 -11.92 17.79
CA PRO A 89 -3.74 -12.14 17.78
C PRO A 89 -3.23 -12.76 16.47
N ASN A 90 -4.12 -13.42 15.72
CA ASN A 90 -3.77 -14.16 14.52
C ASN A 90 -4.76 -13.84 13.40
N GLY A 91 -4.26 -13.59 12.19
CA GLY A 91 -5.12 -13.30 11.05
C GLY A 91 -4.34 -12.98 9.79
N LEU A 92 -4.86 -13.40 8.63
CA LEU A 92 -4.31 -13.06 7.33
C LEU A 92 -4.90 -11.72 6.88
N LEU A 93 -4.05 -10.71 6.73
CA LEU A 93 -4.50 -9.35 6.35
C LEU A 93 -4.54 -9.17 4.84
N LEU A 94 -3.52 -9.68 4.14
CA LEU A 94 -3.42 -9.57 2.70
C LEU A 94 -2.67 -10.76 2.13
N PHE A 95 -3.16 -11.29 1.01
CA PHE A 95 -2.51 -12.41 0.32
C PHE A 95 -2.64 -12.28 -1.18
N SER A 96 -1.57 -12.60 -1.88
CA SER A 96 -1.54 -12.68 -3.34
C SER A 96 -0.55 -13.74 -3.79
N HIS A 97 -0.88 -14.46 -4.86
CA HIS A 97 0.00 -15.44 -5.47
C HIS A 97 0.09 -15.24 -6.98
N GLY A 98 1.26 -15.55 -7.51
CA GLY A 98 1.61 -15.52 -8.91
C GLY A 98 1.09 -16.73 -9.67
N LYS A 99 1.55 -16.89 -10.90
CA LYS A 99 1.21 -18.08 -11.70
C LYS A 99 2.05 -19.26 -11.20
N PRO A 100 1.49 -20.48 -11.14
CA PRO A 100 2.28 -21.67 -10.85
C PRO A 100 3.45 -21.79 -11.84
N GLN A 101 4.68 -21.83 -11.35
CA GLN A 101 5.82 -22.07 -12.21
C GLN A 101 5.81 -23.54 -12.65
N HIS A 102 5.72 -23.77 -13.95
CA HIS A 102 5.97 -25.09 -14.54
C HIS A 102 7.48 -25.29 -14.60
N HIS A 103 8.06 -25.91 -13.57
CA HIS A 103 9.43 -26.40 -13.70
C HIS A 103 9.39 -27.61 -14.63
N LYS A 104 9.91 -27.43 -15.86
CA LYS A 104 10.31 -28.58 -16.68
C LYS A 104 11.53 -29.21 -16.00
N GLU A 105 11.50 -30.54 -15.94
CA GLU A 105 12.58 -31.43 -15.52
C GLU A 105 12.75 -31.67 -14.00
N GLY A 106 12.14 -32.77 -13.56
CA GLY A 106 12.93 -33.94 -13.15
C GLY A 106 13.77 -33.80 -11.88
N ARG A 107 13.11 -33.70 -10.72
CA ARG A 107 13.49 -34.40 -9.46
C ARG A 107 12.50 -34.03 -8.35
N ALA A 108 11.77 -35.05 -7.89
CA ALA A 108 11.03 -35.18 -6.63
C ALA A 108 10.23 -33.96 -6.15
N GLU A 109 8.89 -34.05 -6.20
CA GLU A 109 7.90 -33.45 -5.25
C GLU A 109 8.20 -32.09 -4.60
N ARG A 110 9.00 -31.22 -5.25
CA ARG A 110 9.13 -29.83 -4.84
C ARG A 110 7.83 -29.18 -5.27
N ALA A 111 6.93 -29.02 -4.30
CA ALA A 111 5.69 -28.27 -4.41
C ALA A 111 5.85 -27.15 -5.44
N ARG A 112 4.95 -27.10 -6.43
CA ARG A 112 4.93 -26.07 -7.49
C ARG A 112 5.21 -24.72 -6.83
N LYS A 113 6.43 -24.19 -7.01
CA LYS A 113 6.81 -22.92 -6.41
C LYS A 113 6.02 -21.82 -7.12
N VAL A 114 5.19 -21.13 -6.37
CA VAL A 114 4.41 -20.00 -6.84
C VAL A 114 4.96 -18.79 -6.12
N ASP A 115 5.27 -17.73 -6.87
CA ASP A 115 5.62 -16.46 -6.25
C ASP A 115 4.43 -16.02 -5.38
N TYR A 116 4.64 -15.57 -4.16
CA TYR A 116 3.55 -15.11 -3.30
C TYR A 116 4.00 -13.99 -2.39
N PHE A 117 3.02 -13.22 -1.95
CA PHE A 117 3.16 -12.17 -0.95
C PHE A 117 2.03 -12.32 0.06
N ALA A 118 2.36 -12.20 1.34
CA ALA A 118 1.38 -12.19 2.41
C ALA A 118 1.75 -11.20 3.51
N MET A 119 0.74 -10.61 4.13
CA MET A 119 0.85 -9.92 5.41
C MET A 119 -0.08 -10.61 6.40
N GLU A 120 0.46 -10.98 7.56
CA GLU A 120 -0.28 -11.72 8.59
C GLU A 120 0.08 -11.22 9.98
N LEU A 121 -0.87 -11.36 10.90
CA LEU A 121 -0.63 -11.28 12.33
C LEU A 121 -0.36 -12.67 12.88
N LEU A 122 0.69 -12.79 13.70
CA LEU A 122 0.95 -13.97 14.51
C LEU A 122 1.35 -13.54 15.92
N ASP A 123 0.61 -14.05 16.91
CA ASP A 123 0.74 -13.66 18.32
C ASP A 123 0.72 -12.13 18.55
N GLY A 124 -0.02 -11.41 17.70
CA GLY A 124 -0.15 -9.96 17.70
C GLY A 124 0.98 -9.21 16.98
N PHE A 125 2.00 -9.87 16.48
CA PHE A 125 3.07 -9.25 15.69
C PHE A 125 2.74 -9.28 14.20
N LEU A 126 3.03 -8.19 13.49
CA LEU A 126 2.87 -8.13 12.04
C LEU A 126 4.06 -8.81 11.34
N PHE A 127 3.77 -9.69 10.40
CA PHE A 127 4.73 -10.36 9.56
C PHE A 127 4.47 -10.09 8.07
N LEU A 128 5.56 -9.94 7.33
CA LEU A 128 5.60 -9.96 5.88
C LEU A 128 6.20 -11.29 5.42
N LEU A 129 5.51 -11.97 4.51
CA LEU A 129 6.00 -13.15 3.81
C LEU A 129 6.09 -12.86 2.32
N LEU A 130 7.20 -13.25 1.71
CA LEU A 130 7.44 -13.01 0.29
C LEU A 130 8.27 -14.14 -0.30
N ASP A 131 7.81 -14.77 -1.38
CA ASP A 131 8.62 -15.62 -2.25
C ASP A 131 8.50 -15.08 -3.68
N MET A 132 9.63 -14.83 -4.32
CA MET A 132 9.72 -14.35 -5.70
C MET A 132 10.56 -15.30 -6.58
N GLY A 133 10.59 -16.59 -6.23
CA GLY A 133 11.23 -17.65 -7.00
C GLY A 133 12.63 -18.03 -6.49
N SER A 134 13.26 -17.20 -5.67
CA SER A 134 14.53 -17.52 -5.00
C SER A 134 14.37 -18.17 -3.62
N GLY A 135 13.14 -18.31 -3.13
CA GLY A 135 12.83 -18.83 -1.80
C GLY A 135 12.11 -17.81 -0.92
N ALA A 136 11.29 -18.33 0.00
CA ALA A 136 10.47 -17.54 0.89
C ALA A 136 11.30 -16.84 1.98
N ILE A 137 10.99 -15.56 2.21
CA ILE A 137 11.44 -14.80 3.37
C ILE A 137 10.23 -14.52 4.28
N LYS A 138 10.49 -14.48 5.59
CA LYS A 138 9.51 -14.05 6.60
C LYS A 138 10.16 -13.00 7.49
N ILE A 139 9.60 -11.80 7.49
CA ILE A 139 10.12 -10.63 8.21
C ILE A 139 9.09 -10.23 9.24
N ARG A 140 9.50 -10.09 10.50
CA ARG A 140 8.68 -9.43 11.53
C ARG A 140 8.75 -7.93 11.30
N ALA A 141 7.64 -7.33 10.84
CA ALA A 141 7.57 -5.91 10.53
C ALA A 141 7.49 -5.02 11.79
N THR A 142 6.98 -5.56 12.90
CA THR A 142 6.81 -4.81 14.15
C THR A 142 7.63 -5.41 15.30
N ASN A 143 8.26 -4.56 16.10
CA ASN A 143 8.93 -5.00 17.34
C ASN A 143 7.97 -5.12 18.53
N LYS A 144 6.75 -4.58 18.40
CA LYS A 144 5.68 -4.63 19.38
C LYS A 144 4.44 -5.30 18.79
N LYS A 145 3.55 -5.75 19.66
CA LYS A 145 2.22 -6.20 19.26
C LYS A 145 1.40 -5.01 18.72
N VAL A 146 0.55 -5.29 17.74
CA VAL A 146 -0.31 -4.33 17.04
C VAL A 146 -1.78 -4.80 17.00
N ASN A 147 -2.14 -5.68 17.93
CA ASN A 147 -3.50 -6.16 18.16
C ASN A 147 -4.10 -5.54 19.43
N ASP A 148 -3.81 -4.27 19.68
CA ASP A 148 -4.24 -3.51 20.86
C ASP A 148 -5.59 -2.80 20.67
N GLY A 149 -6.26 -3.01 19.52
CA GLY A 149 -7.50 -2.29 19.19
C GLY A 149 -7.27 -0.84 18.78
N GLU A 150 -6.02 -0.44 18.53
CA GLU A 150 -5.68 0.88 17.99
C GLU A 150 -5.41 0.80 16.48
N TRP A 151 -5.64 1.91 15.79
CA TRP A 151 -5.37 2.00 14.36
C TRP A 151 -3.87 1.92 14.06
N CYS A 152 -3.51 1.01 13.16
CA CYS A 152 -2.16 0.84 12.65
C CYS A 152 -2.14 1.05 11.14
N HIS A 153 -1.33 2.03 10.70
CA HIS A 153 -1.03 2.27 9.30
C HIS A 153 0.12 1.39 8.85
N VAL A 154 -0.06 0.68 7.74
CA VAL A 154 0.98 -0.12 7.11
C VAL A 154 1.28 0.49 5.74
N ASP A 155 2.53 0.90 5.53
CA ASP A 155 3.05 1.20 4.19
C ASP A 155 4.08 0.14 3.79
N PHE A 156 3.77 -0.59 2.72
CA PHE A 156 4.69 -1.52 2.07
C PHE A 156 5.16 -0.94 0.76
N GLN A 157 6.48 -0.84 0.63
CA GLN A 157 7.13 -0.42 -0.60
C GLN A 157 8.09 -1.50 -1.07
N ARG A 158 8.05 -1.81 -2.36
CA ARG A 158 8.95 -2.74 -3.01
C ARG A 158 9.60 -2.09 -4.21
N ASP A 159 10.93 -2.15 -4.25
CA ASP A 159 11.74 -1.88 -5.44
C ASP A 159 12.59 -3.11 -5.77
N GLY A 160 12.14 -3.86 -6.78
CA GLY A 160 12.77 -5.10 -7.21
C GLY A 160 12.75 -6.16 -6.10
N ARG A 161 13.93 -6.42 -5.53
CA ARG A 161 14.17 -7.39 -4.45
C ARG A 161 14.30 -6.76 -3.06
N SER A 162 14.28 -5.44 -2.98
CA SER A 162 14.34 -4.70 -1.74
C SER A 162 12.94 -4.20 -1.39
N GLY A 163 12.59 -4.24 -0.12
CA GLY A 163 11.32 -3.69 0.35
C GLY A 163 11.43 -3.17 1.76
N THR A 164 10.61 -2.17 2.06
CA THR A 164 10.48 -1.59 3.39
C THR A 164 9.01 -1.71 3.79
N VAL A 165 8.79 -2.21 5.01
CA VAL A 165 7.49 -2.15 5.66
C VAL A 165 7.64 -1.16 6.81
N VAL A 166 6.82 -0.12 6.82
CA VAL A 166 6.80 0.82 7.93
C VAL A 166 5.43 0.78 8.58
N PRO A 167 5.30 0.05 9.71
CA PRO A 167 4.11 0.13 10.53
C PRO A 167 4.18 1.37 11.42
N PHE A 168 3.17 2.23 11.33
CA PHE A 168 2.99 3.36 12.23
C PHE A 168 1.72 3.12 13.04
N SER A 169 1.82 3.11 14.37
CA SER A 169 0.63 3.23 15.21
C SER A 169 0.30 4.72 15.29
N VAL A 170 -0.78 5.14 14.63
CA VAL A 170 -1.36 6.45 14.85
C VAL A 170 -2.47 6.25 15.86
N ALA A 171 -2.20 6.61 17.12
CA ALA A 171 -3.27 6.81 18.08
C ALA A 171 -4.05 8.05 17.62
N TRP A 172 -5.07 7.86 16.78
CA TRP A 172 -6.02 8.91 16.43
C TRP A 172 -6.84 9.26 17.68
N ARG A 173 -6.24 10.01 18.61
CA ARG A 173 -7.00 10.66 19.67
C ARG A 173 -7.78 11.82 19.06
N HIS A 174 -9.10 11.65 19.09
CA HIS A 174 -10.14 12.66 18.97
C HIS A 174 -10.24 13.43 17.65
N TRP A 175 -11.19 13.01 16.80
CA TRP A 175 -12.07 13.97 16.11
C TRP A 175 -13.52 13.63 16.48
N GLY A 176 -14.12 14.52 17.26
CA GLY A 176 -15.44 14.36 17.85
C GLY A 176 -15.64 15.39 18.97
N GLY A 177 -15.70 16.66 18.58
CA GLY A 177 -16.01 17.81 19.41
C GLY A 177 -16.40 18.99 18.53
#